data_AF-A0A3A8JMP1-F1
#
_entry.id   AF-A0A3A8JMP1-F1
#
_cell.length_a   1.000
_cell.length_b   1.000
_cell.length_c   1.000
_cell.angle_alpha   90.00
_cell.angle_beta   90.00
_cell.angle_gamma   90.00
#
_symmetry.space_group_name_H-M   'P 1'
#
loop_
_entity.id
_entity.type
_entity.pdbx_description
1 polymer ?
#
loop_
_entity_poly.entity_id
_entity_poly.type
_entity_poly.pdbx_seq_one_letter_code
_entity_poly.pdbx_strand_id
1 'polypeptide(L)'
;MKLTRLHVHHYRELAPDTVLTFGPALNVVVGGMGSGRTTLLELVSTVVCSDFSGLLREPFALDYALRFDGLTVEVAVRNEPPAALPATTGAEEGPGEALALPPAGLAHGLMPSIVATVRWDAAEDVRLVMRASATGFACEVDGAAGFSRRMHWSVLDRSVWTLLFMAAQYLERGVKDRLKELLRRTFLLAPPRFDEALGMFERIGAIRYAMERRGEDLFPLGLMALPTWMPGWLREQVEHEPLPPTLMFRHETLPRSFLARFVALAGFASGTLTVDVTETTPLSQGGRLGFSGFRFAFVRKDGAPVTQEQLGYGQRRLLSFLYYLDVHDAFVIADELPDGLHPDLVEACVKDVGERQAFLTSQNPVLFEHLSFRDAEDVRTSLIRCEGGTGHGAWRWTQPSPELAVRLFDAYREKAAPLGAVLRAQGFG
;
A
#
# COMPACT_ATOMS: atom_id res chain seq x y z
N MET A 1 8.61 -0.74 7.24
CA MET A 1 7.35 0.03 7.42
C MET A 1 6.25 -0.95 7.77
N LYS A 2 5.47 -0.70 8.82
CA LYS A 2 4.39 -1.56 9.33
C LYS A 2 3.24 -0.68 9.83
N LEU A 3 2.00 -0.96 9.45
CA LEU A 3 0.80 -0.36 10.05
C LEU A 3 0.58 -1.00 11.41
N THR A 4 0.53 -0.23 12.50
CA THR A 4 0.40 -0.79 13.85
C THR A 4 -0.97 -0.56 14.46
N ARG A 5 -1.63 0.53 14.08
CA ARG A 5 -2.95 0.92 14.58
C ARG A 5 -3.75 1.65 13.51
N LEU A 6 -5.05 1.40 13.50
CA LEU A 6 -6.07 2.19 12.80
C LEU A 6 -7.23 2.45 13.76
N HIS A 7 -7.62 3.71 13.90
CA HIS A 7 -8.79 4.16 14.63
C HIS A 7 -9.73 4.85 13.65
N VAL A 8 -10.90 4.27 13.47
CA VAL A 8 -11.93 4.78 12.57
C VAL A 8 -13.03 5.42 13.41
N HIS A 9 -12.99 6.74 13.50
CA HIS A 9 -14.02 7.50 14.21
C HIS A 9 -15.36 7.42 13.46
N HIS A 10 -15.33 7.66 12.15
CA HIS A 10 -16.45 7.39 11.27
C HIS A 10 -15.96 7.11 9.84
N TYR A 11 -16.57 6.13 9.18
CA TYR A 11 -16.31 5.77 7.79
C TYR A 11 -17.45 4.90 7.25
N ARG A 12 -18.20 5.42 6.28
CA ARG A 12 -19.32 4.70 5.63
C ARG A 12 -20.28 4.09 6.67
N GLU A 13 -20.59 2.80 6.56
CA GLU A 13 -21.50 2.06 7.44
C GLU A 13 -20.78 1.34 8.60
N LEU A 14 -19.50 1.63 8.83
CA LEU A 14 -18.76 1.05 9.95
C LEU A 14 -19.24 1.63 11.28
N ALA A 15 -19.31 0.78 12.30
CA ALA A 15 -19.53 1.22 13.67
C ALA A 15 -18.50 2.30 14.08
N PRO A 16 -18.94 3.40 14.69
CA PRO A 16 -18.07 4.50 15.07
C PRO A 16 -17.04 4.07 16.12
N ASP A 17 -15.93 4.80 16.17
CA ASP A 17 -14.80 4.60 17.08
C ASP A 17 -14.25 3.15 17.08
N THR A 18 -14.21 2.53 15.89
CA THR A 18 -13.61 1.21 15.69
C THR A 18 -12.09 1.30 15.76
N VAL A 19 -11.47 0.55 16.68
CA VAL A 19 -10.01 0.49 16.84
C VAL A 19 -9.49 -0.90 16.46
N LEU A 20 -8.52 -0.92 15.55
CA LEU A 20 -7.78 -2.12 15.14
C LEU A 20 -6.29 -1.94 15.45
N THR A 21 -5.68 -3.01 15.96
CA THR A 21 -4.23 -3.12 16.17
C THR A 21 -3.69 -4.25 15.31
N PHE A 22 -2.60 -4.03 14.58
CA PHE A 22 -2.17 -4.98 13.56
C PHE A 22 -0.89 -5.69 13.96
N GLY A 23 -0.85 -7.00 13.70
CA GLY A 23 0.36 -7.81 13.84
C GLY A 23 1.43 -7.40 12.82
N PRO A 24 2.72 -7.49 13.17
CA PRO A 24 3.82 -7.01 12.32
C PRO A 24 4.06 -7.88 11.07
N ALA A 25 3.58 -9.12 11.06
CA ALA A 25 3.79 -10.07 9.97
C ALA A 25 2.48 -10.45 9.27
N LEU A 26 1.49 -10.95 10.01
CA LEU A 26 0.25 -11.48 9.45
C LEU A 26 -0.98 -10.75 10.01
N ASN A 27 -1.92 -10.42 9.14
CA ASN A 27 -3.25 -9.92 9.47
C ASN A 27 -4.27 -10.61 8.56
N VAL A 28 -5.18 -11.38 9.14
CA VAL A 28 -6.17 -12.19 8.43
C VAL A 28 -7.55 -11.60 8.69
N VAL A 29 -8.18 -11.15 7.61
CA VAL A 29 -9.52 -10.57 7.62
C VAL A 29 -10.52 -11.68 7.30
N VAL A 30 -11.43 -11.95 8.22
CA VAL A 30 -12.40 -13.06 8.14
C VAL A 30 -13.83 -12.57 8.38
N GLY A 31 -14.81 -13.28 7.83
CA GLY A 31 -16.23 -12.93 7.94
C GLY A 31 -17.03 -13.34 6.70
N GLY A 32 -18.34 -13.45 6.85
CA GLY A 32 -19.25 -13.85 5.77
C GLY A 32 -19.31 -12.88 4.59
N MET A 33 -20.08 -13.24 3.55
CA MET A 33 -20.31 -12.37 2.40
C MET A 33 -20.97 -11.04 2.82
N GLY A 34 -20.52 -9.92 2.26
CA GLY A 34 -21.07 -8.59 2.56
C GLY A 34 -20.68 -8.00 3.92
N SER A 35 -19.77 -8.63 4.67
CA SER A 35 -19.29 -8.15 5.98
C SER A 35 -18.30 -6.97 5.92
N GLY A 36 -17.94 -6.50 4.73
CA GLY A 36 -17.01 -5.38 4.54
C GLY A 36 -15.52 -5.76 4.52
N ARG A 37 -15.16 -7.04 4.32
CA ARG A 37 -13.75 -7.50 4.23
C ARG A 37 -12.96 -6.75 3.15
N THR A 38 -13.49 -6.71 1.94
CA THR A 38 -12.87 -5.99 0.82
C THR A 38 -12.76 -4.50 1.12
N THR A 39 -13.77 -3.90 1.77
CA THR A 39 -13.73 -2.49 2.18
C THR A 39 -12.66 -2.22 3.23
N LEU A 40 -12.41 -3.15 4.16
CA LEU A 40 -11.28 -3.04 5.09
C LEU A 40 -9.94 -3.11 4.35
N LEU A 41 -9.75 -4.04 3.41
CA LEU A 41 -8.51 -4.13 2.64
C LEU A 41 -8.25 -2.90 1.77
N GLU A 42 -9.30 -2.35 1.15
CA GLU A 42 -9.23 -1.08 0.42
C GLU A 42 -8.83 0.07 1.36
N LEU A 43 -9.42 0.15 2.55
CA LEU A 43 -9.06 1.16 3.54
C LEU A 43 -7.61 1.01 4.01
N VAL A 44 -7.14 -0.22 4.26
CA VAL A 44 -5.73 -0.49 4.59
C VAL A 44 -4.81 -0.03 3.46
N SER A 45 -5.16 -0.33 2.20
CA SER A 45 -4.43 0.16 1.03
C SER A 45 -4.36 1.68 1.01
N THR A 46 -5.50 2.38 1.13
CA THR A 46 -5.61 3.84 1.20
C THR A 46 -4.74 4.42 2.32
N VAL A 47 -4.78 3.82 3.52
CA VAL A 47 -4.03 4.26 4.70
C VAL A 47 -2.52 4.04 4.55
N VAL A 48 -2.08 2.91 3.99
CA VAL A 48 -0.66 2.63 3.77
C VAL A 48 -0.09 3.56 2.69
N CYS A 49 -0.82 3.76 1.58
CA CYS A 49 -0.49 4.75 0.56
C CYS A 49 -0.58 6.19 1.08
N SER A 50 -1.30 6.39 2.19
CA SER A 50 -1.72 7.68 2.71
C SER A 50 -2.34 8.58 1.63
N ASP A 51 -3.09 8.00 0.69
CA ASP A 51 -3.74 8.67 -0.44
C ASP A 51 -5.25 8.52 -0.30
N PHE A 52 -5.93 9.64 -0.03
CA PHE A 52 -7.36 9.70 0.23
C PHE A 52 -8.14 10.38 -0.91
N SER A 53 -7.52 10.54 -2.08
CA SER A 53 -8.13 11.18 -3.24
C SER A 53 -9.44 10.49 -3.65
N GLY A 54 -9.50 9.16 -3.54
CA GLY A 54 -10.74 8.39 -3.78
C GLY A 54 -11.89 8.69 -2.82
N LEU A 55 -11.63 9.31 -1.67
CA LEU A 55 -12.62 9.64 -0.63
C LEU A 55 -12.95 11.14 -0.56
N LEU A 56 -12.49 11.94 -1.54
CA LEU A 56 -12.72 13.40 -1.59
C LEU A 56 -14.18 13.82 -1.40
N ARG A 57 -15.12 12.97 -1.82
CA ARG A 57 -16.57 13.24 -1.83
C ARG A 57 -17.33 12.57 -0.68
N GLU A 58 -16.65 11.83 0.17
CA GLU A 58 -17.27 11.08 1.27
C GLU A 58 -16.80 11.64 2.61
N PRO A 59 -17.68 11.73 3.63
CA PRO A 59 -17.25 12.11 4.96
C PRO A 59 -16.51 10.95 5.65
N PHE A 60 -15.36 11.24 6.26
CA PHE A 60 -14.61 10.26 7.06
C PHE A 60 -13.70 10.91 8.11
N ALA A 61 -13.36 10.14 9.15
CA ALA A 61 -12.37 10.50 10.15
C ALA A 61 -11.56 9.28 10.61
N LEU A 62 -10.25 9.33 10.40
CA LEU A 62 -9.33 8.22 10.62
C LEU A 62 -8.05 8.70 11.31
N ASP A 63 -7.60 7.94 12.31
CA ASP A 63 -6.25 8.04 12.85
C ASP A 63 -5.50 6.73 12.63
N TYR A 64 -4.25 6.80 12.23
CA TYR A 64 -3.43 5.60 12.06
C TYR A 64 -1.98 5.85 12.42
N ALA A 65 -1.28 4.76 12.76
CA ALA A 65 0.13 4.80 13.11
C ALA A 65 0.92 3.82 12.24
N LEU A 66 2.01 4.33 11.66
CA LEU A 66 2.96 3.58 10.85
C LEU A 66 4.32 3.55 11.54
N ARG A 67 4.87 2.36 11.70
CA ARG A 67 6.18 2.11 12.28
C ARG A 67 7.22 1.90 11.18
N PHE A 68 8.32 2.62 11.27
CA PHE A 68 9.50 2.47 10.41
C PHE A 68 10.72 2.10 11.27
N ASP A 69 11.83 1.81 10.61
CA ASP A 69 13.10 1.55 11.29
C ASP A 69 13.59 2.87 11.92
N GLY A 70 13.46 3.01 13.25
CA GLY A 70 13.94 4.17 14.00
C GLY A 70 12.98 5.36 14.10
N LEU A 71 11.74 5.26 13.59
CA LEU A 71 10.72 6.31 13.73
C LEU A 71 9.29 5.79 13.67
N THR A 72 8.36 6.60 14.16
CA THR A 72 6.91 6.38 14.08
C THR A 72 6.24 7.59 13.44
N VAL A 73 5.28 7.34 12.55
CA VAL A 73 4.43 8.36 11.93
C VAL A 73 3.00 8.12 12.37
N GLU A 74 2.41 9.09 13.05
CA GLU A 74 0.99 9.12 13.40
C GLU A 74 0.29 10.10 12.49
N VAL A 75 -0.82 9.69 11.87
CA VAL A 75 -1.58 10.53 10.97
C VAL A 75 -3.03 10.57 11.41
N ALA A 76 -3.58 11.77 11.53
CA ALA A 76 -5.00 12.04 11.64
C ALA A 76 -5.47 12.68 10.33
N VAL A 77 -6.43 12.07 9.65
CA VAL A 77 -7.05 12.62 8.45
C VAL A 77 -8.56 12.73 8.65
N ARG A 78 -9.13 13.84 8.20
CA ARG A 78 -10.56 14.14 8.29
C ARG A 78 -11.04 14.70 6.97
N ASN A 79 -12.27 14.39 6.61
CA ASN A 79 -13.03 15.05 5.56
C ASN A 79 -14.44 15.25 6.10
N GLU A 80 -14.67 16.31 6.86
CA GLU A 80 -15.91 16.51 7.61
C GLU A 80 -16.60 17.80 7.15
N PRO A 81 -17.93 17.92 7.26
CA PRO A 81 -18.58 19.20 7.09
C PRO A 81 -17.93 20.24 8.03
N PRO A 82 -17.83 21.52 7.60
CA PRO A 82 -17.35 22.55 8.49
C PRO A 82 -18.20 22.52 9.77
N ALA A 83 -17.56 22.40 10.93
CA ALA A 83 -18.24 22.58 12.19
C ALA A 83 -19.00 23.91 12.11
N ALA A 84 -20.31 23.90 12.36
CA ALA A 84 -21.13 25.10 12.33
C ALA A 84 -20.41 26.16 13.17
N LEU A 85 -19.97 27.25 12.53
CA LEU A 85 -19.34 28.35 13.23
C LEU A 85 -20.28 28.72 14.39
N PRO A 86 -19.80 28.77 15.65
CA PRO A 86 -20.63 29.27 16.73
C PRO A 86 -21.16 30.63 16.28
N ALA A 87 -22.48 30.82 16.35
CA ALA A 87 -23.11 32.08 16.00
C ALA A 87 -22.39 33.18 16.81
N THR A 88 -21.60 34.01 16.12
CA THR A 88 -20.86 35.10 16.72
C THR A 88 -21.86 36.13 17.21
N THR A 89 -22.27 36.00 18.46
CA THR A 89 -22.79 37.12 19.23
C THR A 89 -21.60 37.84 19.86
N GLY A 90 -21.30 39.04 19.37
CA GLY A 90 -20.41 39.99 20.05
C GLY A 90 -19.04 40.15 19.39
N ALA A 91 -18.75 41.39 19.03
CA ALA A 91 -17.50 41.88 18.49
C ALA A 91 -16.35 41.79 19.51
N GLU A 92 -15.15 41.48 19.03
CA GLU A 92 -13.90 42.16 19.42
C GLU A 92 -12.81 41.85 18.37
N GLU A 93 -12.44 42.88 17.61
CA GLU A 93 -11.40 42.86 16.58
C GLU A 93 -10.02 42.86 17.23
N GLY A 94 -9.29 41.74 17.12
CA GLY A 94 -7.85 41.66 17.35
C GLY A 94 -7.10 41.47 16.02
N PRO A 95 -5.80 41.84 15.92
CA PRO A 95 -5.02 41.75 14.69
C PRO A 95 -4.64 40.29 14.42
N GLY A 96 -5.60 39.56 13.89
CA GLY A 96 -5.52 38.20 13.37
C GLY A 96 -6.62 38.03 12.34
N GLU A 97 -6.71 39.01 11.42
CA GLU A 97 -7.78 39.11 10.43
C GLU A 97 -7.83 37.85 9.55
N ALA A 98 -8.90 37.09 9.78
CA ALA A 98 -9.73 36.46 8.78
C ALA A 98 -8.98 35.80 7.63
N LEU A 99 -8.60 34.54 7.83
CA LEU A 99 -8.42 33.60 6.72
C LEU A 99 -9.79 33.37 6.04
N ALA A 100 -10.16 34.30 5.15
CA ALA A 100 -11.23 34.10 4.20
C ALA A 100 -10.97 32.80 3.42
N LEU A 101 -11.91 31.86 3.56
CA LEU A 101 -11.92 30.56 2.90
C LEU A 101 -11.88 30.74 1.37
N PRO A 102 -10.97 30.11 0.63
CA PRO A 102 -11.11 30.03 -0.82
C PRO A 102 -12.33 29.15 -1.16
N PRO A 103 -13.23 29.57 -2.07
CA PRO A 103 -14.46 28.85 -2.40
C PRO A 103 -14.25 27.46 -3.03
N ALA A 104 -13.03 27.13 -3.46
CA ALA A 104 -12.72 25.82 -4.06
C ALA A 104 -12.68 24.67 -3.03
N GLY A 105 -12.43 24.95 -1.74
CA GLY A 105 -12.41 23.94 -0.67
C GLY A 105 -13.78 23.39 -0.28
N LEU A 106 -14.87 23.97 -0.83
CA LEU A 106 -16.26 23.63 -0.49
C LEU A 106 -17.01 22.93 -1.64
N ALA A 107 -16.31 22.41 -2.66
CA ALA A 107 -16.97 21.81 -3.84
C ALA A 107 -18.05 20.76 -3.48
N HIS A 108 -17.93 20.13 -2.30
CA HIS A 108 -18.89 19.16 -1.77
C HIS A 108 -19.35 19.44 -0.32
N GLY A 109 -19.12 20.65 0.21
CA GLY A 109 -19.51 21.00 1.59
C GLY A 109 -18.71 20.29 2.69
N LEU A 110 -17.57 19.69 2.35
CA LEU A 110 -16.64 19.04 3.28
C LEU A 110 -15.35 19.86 3.39
N MET A 111 -14.67 19.74 4.52
CA MET A 111 -13.47 20.49 4.87
C MET A 111 -12.35 19.51 5.23
N PRO A 112 -11.47 19.18 4.27
CA PRO A 112 -10.43 18.19 4.51
C PRO A 112 -9.32 18.74 5.41
N SER A 113 -8.82 17.90 6.30
CA SER A 113 -7.64 18.20 7.11
C SER A 113 -6.77 16.96 7.33
N ILE A 114 -5.46 17.17 7.39
CA ILE A 114 -4.44 16.16 7.65
C ILE A 114 -3.50 16.71 8.72
N VAL A 115 -3.24 15.91 9.74
CA VAL A 115 -2.18 16.14 10.71
C VAL A 115 -1.27 14.93 10.72
N ALA A 116 -0.01 15.10 10.33
CA ALA A 116 1.01 14.05 10.42
C ALA A 116 2.05 14.41 11.48
N THR A 117 2.25 13.54 12.45
CA THR A 117 3.26 13.64 13.49
C THR A 117 4.35 12.61 13.23
N VAL A 118 5.59 13.04 13.04
CA VAL A 118 6.77 12.16 12.94
C VAL A 118 7.57 12.25 14.23
N ARG A 119 7.87 11.08 14.82
CA ARG A 119 8.67 10.93 16.05
C ARG A 119 9.83 9.99 15.78
N TRP A 120 11.05 10.39 16.15
CA TRP A 120 12.24 9.56 16.00
C TRP A 120 12.61 8.90 17.32
N ASP A 121 12.99 7.62 17.29
CA ASP A 121 13.31 6.88 18.53
C ASP A 121 14.61 7.36 19.16
N ALA A 122 15.60 7.70 18.32
CA ALA A 122 16.94 8.09 18.77
C ALA A 122 16.99 9.54 19.30
N ALA A 123 15.90 10.30 19.15
CA ALA A 123 15.79 11.67 19.60
C ALA A 123 14.35 11.90 20.07
N GLU A 124 14.03 11.44 21.29
CA GLU A 124 12.69 11.53 21.87
C GLU A 124 12.14 12.98 21.87
N ASP A 125 13.05 13.96 21.91
CA ASP A 125 12.72 15.39 21.96
C ASP A 125 12.37 15.98 20.60
N VAL A 126 12.78 15.35 19.49
CA VAL A 126 12.54 15.90 18.16
C VAL A 126 11.24 15.36 17.57
N ARG A 127 10.25 16.24 17.39
CA ARG A 127 8.93 15.97 16.85
C ARG A 127 8.63 16.91 15.69
N LEU A 128 8.34 16.33 14.54
CA LEU A 128 7.80 17.06 13.39
C LEU A 128 6.28 16.95 13.40
N VAL A 129 5.58 18.08 13.31
CA VAL A 129 4.13 18.11 13.11
C VAL A 129 3.82 18.86 11.83
N MET A 130 3.25 18.16 10.86
CA MET A 130 2.71 18.75 9.63
C MET A 130 1.20 18.86 9.77
N ARG A 131 0.65 20.05 9.53
CA ARG A 131 -0.80 20.31 9.48
C ARG A 131 -1.14 20.82 8.11
N ALA A 132 -2.13 20.22 7.46
CA ALA A 132 -2.59 20.64 6.14
C ALA A 132 -4.12 20.64 6.11
N SER A 133 -4.70 21.64 5.45
CA SER A 133 -6.13 21.83 5.32
C SER A 133 -6.45 22.49 3.98
N ALA A 134 -7.74 22.75 3.73
CA ALA A 134 -8.19 23.50 2.56
C ALA A 134 -7.57 24.91 2.43
N THR A 135 -7.04 25.51 3.51
CA THR A 135 -6.47 26.87 3.48
C THR A 135 -4.95 26.89 3.26
N GLY A 136 -4.28 25.77 3.46
CA GLY A 136 -2.84 25.67 3.32
C GLY A 136 -2.24 24.56 4.17
N PHE A 137 -0.92 24.59 4.30
CA PHE A 137 -0.20 23.68 5.17
C PHE A 137 0.89 24.40 5.94
N ALA A 138 1.14 23.92 7.15
CA ALA A 138 2.16 24.40 8.05
C ALA A 138 2.93 23.22 8.66
N CYS A 139 4.14 23.52 9.11
CA CYS A 139 5.01 22.55 9.73
C CYS A 139 5.65 23.16 10.98
N GLU A 140 5.64 22.39 12.06
CA GLU A 140 6.25 22.70 13.35
C GLU A 140 7.34 21.66 13.63
N VAL A 141 8.48 22.11 14.14
CA VAL A 141 9.55 21.26 14.67
C VAL A 141 9.71 21.62 16.14
N ASP A 142 9.46 20.66 17.03
CA ASP A 142 9.64 20.81 18.48
C ASP A 142 8.80 21.97 19.07
N GLY A 143 7.63 22.20 18.46
CA GLY A 143 6.73 23.29 18.80
C GLY A 143 7.13 24.66 18.25
N ALA A 144 8.31 24.80 17.62
CA ALA A 144 8.70 26.00 16.90
C ALA A 144 8.11 25.98 15.48
N ALA A 145 7.59 27.12 15.03
CA ALA A 145 7.07 27.27 13.67
C ALA A 145 8.21 27.12 12.65
N GLY A 146 8.14 26.09 11.81
CA GLY A 146 9.13 25.85 10.76
C GLY A 146 8.76 26.57 9.46
N PHE A 147 7.56 26.29 8.92
CA PHE A 147 7.13 26.80 7.62
C PHE A 147 5.61 26.84 7.50
N SER A 148 5.06 27.76 6.69
CA SER A 148 3.64 27.80 6.33
C SER A 148 3.43 28.32 4.91
N ARG A 149 2.48 27.74 4.17
CA ARG A 149 2.13 28.14 2.80
C ARG A 149 0.66 27.91 2.50
N ARG A 150 0.05 28.87 1.80
CA ARG A 150 -1.31 28.74 1.24
C ARG A 150 -1.31 27.77 0.06
N MET A 151 -2.39 27.01 -0.08
CA MET A 151 -2.61 26.08 -1.19
C MET A 151 -3.84 26.49 -1.99
N HIS A 152 -3.89 26.07 -3.26
CA HIS A 152 -5.00 26.36 -4.19
C HIS A 152 -5.69 25.08 -4.69
N TRP A 153 -5.40 23.94 -4.05
CA TRP A 153 -5.87 22.60 -4.42
C TRP A 153 -6.26 21.85 -3.14
N SER A 154 -7.04 20.75 -3.26
CA SER A 154 -7.51 20.00 -2.09
C SER A 154 -6.36 19.22 -1.46
N VAL A 155 -6.20 19.29 -0.14
CA VAL A 155 -5.14 18.55 0.56
C VAL A 155 -5.20 17.03 0.32
N LEU A 156 -6.39 16.48 0.02
CA LEU A 156 -6.56 15.05 -0.30
C LEU A 156 -6.22 14.68 -1.75
N ASP A 157 -5.97 15.65 -2.64
CA ASP A 157 -5.47 15.39 -4.00
C ASP A 157 -4.03 14.87 -4.01
N ARG A 158 -3.36 14.89 -2.85
CA ARG A 158 -1.98 14.45 -2.65
C ARG A 158 -1.93 13.46 -1.49
N SER A 159 -1.00 12.52 -1.58
CA SER A 159 -0.69 11.67 -0.44
C SER A 159 -0.02 12.45 0.69
N VAL A 160 -0.17 11.98 1.93
CA VAL A 160 0.58 12.52 3.09
C VAL A 160 2.09 12.49 2.84
N TRP A 161 2.57 11.47 2.12
CA TRP A 161 3.97 11.35 1.72
C TRP A 161 4.43 12.48 0.81
N THR A 162 3.58 12.90 -0.12
CA THR A 162 3.87 14.05 -0.99
C THR A 162 3.92 15.34 -0.18
N LEU A 163 3.00 15.53 0.78
CA LEU A 163 2.98 16.70 1.63
C LEU A 163 4.22 16.78 2.54
N LEU A 164 4.62 15.65 3.14
CA LEU A 164 5.85 15.56 3.91
C LEU A 164 7.10 15.82 3.04
N PHE A 165 7.13 15.31 1.81
CA PHE A 165 8.21 15.60 0.86
C PHE A 165 8.31 17.10 0.54
N MET A 166 7.17 17.77 0.33
CA MET A 166 7.11 19.21 0.10
C MET A 166 7.58 19.98 1.33
N ALA A 167 7.12 19.61 2.53
CA ALA A 167 7.54 20.24 3.79
C ALA A 167 9.05 20.12 3.99
N ALA A 168 9.62 18.93 3.74
CA ALA A 168 11.04 18.66 3.91
C ALA A 168 11.97 19.53 3.03
N GLN A 169 11.46 20.17 1.97
CA GLN A 169 12.26 21.11 1.17
C GLN A 169 12.53 22.43 1.88
N TYR A 170 11.74 22.77 2.90
CA TYR A 170 11.83 24.03 3.64
C TYR A 170 12.35 23.86 5.07
N LEU A 171 12.57 22.62 5.51
CA LEU A 171 13.11 22.32 6.84
C LEU A 171 14.63 22.45 6.86
N GLU A 172 15.18 22.65 8.07
CA GLU A 172 16.61 22.62 8.29
C GLU A 172 17.24 21.30 7.86
N ARG A 173 18.50 21.36 7.41
CA ARG A 173 19.24 20.23 6.85
C ARG A 173 19.23 19.00 7.77
N GLY A 174 19.37 19.19 9.08
CA GLY A 174 19.38 18.09 10.04
C GLY A 174 18.07 17.29 10.09
N VAL A 175 16.92 17.97 10.03
CA VAL A 175 15.60 17.31 10.00
C VAL A 175 15.35 16.67 8.64
N LYS A 176 15.72 17.37 7.55
CA LYS A 176 15.63 16.84 6.18
C LYS A 176 16.41 15.54 6.01
N ASP A 177 17.63 15.47 6.54
CA ASP A 177 18.47 14.29 6.47
C ASP A 177 17.84 13.10 7.23
N ARG A 178 17.17 13.35 8.36
CA ARG A 178 16.41 12.34 9.12
C ARG A 178 15.14 11.85 8.41
N LEU A 179 14.54 12.67 7.54
CA LEU A 179 13.36 12.29 6.73
C LEU A 179 13.73 11.57 5.44
N LYS A 180 14.99 11.63 5.00
CA LYS A 180 15.40 11.16 3.67
C LYS A 180 15.00 9.71 3.39
N GLU A 181 15.23 8.82 4.34
CA GLU A 181 14.92 7.40 4.16
C GLU A 181 13.41 7.12 4.16
N LEU A 182 12.65 7.82 5.02
CA LEU A 182 11.18 7.78 5.03
C LEU A 182 10.66 8.18 3.65
N LEU A 183 11.04 9.35 3.16
CA LEU A 183 10.57 9.90 1.88
C LEU A 183 10.98 9.00 0.70
N ARG A 184 12.21 8.44 0.73
CA ARG A 184 12.67 7.52 -0.31
C ARG A 184 11.78 6.27 -0.41
N ARG A 185 11.35 5.73 0.73
CA ARG A 185 10.48 4.53 0.77
C ARG A 185 9.01 4.82 0.48
N THR A 186 8.52 6.01 0.81
CA THR A 186 7.07 6.30 0.75
C THR A 186 6.64 7.13 -0.46
N PHE A 187 7.54 7.87 -1.10
CA PHE A 187 7.18 8.79 -2.20
C PHE A 187 6.53 8.08 -3.41
N LEU A 188 6.90 6.83 -3.68
CA LEU A 188 6.35 6.00 -4.76
C LEU A 188 5.42 4.89 -4.25
N LEU A 189 5.05 4.92 -2.98
CA LEU A 189 4.31 3.85 -2.35
C LEU A 189 2.85 3.87 -2.79
N ALA A 190 2.47 2.88 -3.59
CA ALA A 190 1.10 2.68 -4.03
C ALA A 190 0.74 1.19 -4.13
N PRO A 191 0.82 0.38 -3.05
CA PRO A 191 0.37 -1.01 -3.09
C PRO A 191 -1.13 -1.09 -3.34
N PRO A 192 -1.60 -1.53 -4.53
CA PRO A 192 -3.00 -1.82 -4.69
C PRO A 192 -3.37 -3.08 -3.89
N ARG A 193 -4.67 -3.29 -3.67
CA ARG A 193 -5.21 -4.61 -3.34
C ARG A 193 -4.95 -5.55 -4.52
N PHE A 194 -4.35 -6.71 -4.26
CA PHE A 194 -4.30 -7.84 -5.19
C PHE A 194 -5.57 -8.65 -5.02
N ASP A 195 -6.33 -8.89 -6.08
CA ASP A 195 -7.63 -9.56 -6.01
C ASP A 195 -7.69 -10.81 -6.90
N GLU A 196 -8.87 -11.41 -6.99
CA GLU A 196 -9.15 -12.56 -7.84
C GLU A 196 -9.15 -12.22 -9.33
N ALA A 197 -9.31 -10.95 -9.70
CA ALA A 197 -9.32 -10.56 -11.10
C ALA A 197 -7.93 -10.61 -11.74
N LEU A 198 -7.88 -10.62 -13.07
CA LEU A 198 -6.64 -10.49 -13.83
C LEU A 198 -6.20 -9.02 -14.03
N GLY A 199 -6.83 -8.06 -13.35
CA GLY A 199 -6.51 -6.64 -13.50
C GLY A 199 -5.06 -6.30 -13.15
N MET A 200 -4.41 -7.04 -12.25
CA MET A 200 -2.96 -6.89 -12.01
C MET A 200 -2.14 -7.35 -13.23
N PHE A 201 -2.49 -8.50 -13.82
CA PHE A 201 -1.81 -9.04 -15.00
C PHE A 201 -1.90 -8.07 -16.19
N GLU A 202 -3.10 -7.54 -16.45
CA GLU A 202 -3.38 -6.58 -17.51
C GLU A 202 -2.61 -5.28 -17.29
N ARG A 203 -2.55 -4.79 -16.04
CA ARG A 203 -1.79 -3.60 -15.68
C ARG A 203 -0.31 -3.74 -15.99
N ILE A 204 0.30 -4.91 -15.75
CA ILE A 204 1.73 -5.15 -16.05
C ILE A 204 2.03 -4.90 -17.53
N GLY A 205 1.19 -5.43 -18.43
CA GLY A 205 1.37 -5.22 -19.88
C GLY A 205 1.15 -3.78 -20.33
N ALA A 206 0.34 -3.00 -19.60
CA ALA A 206 0.05 -1.60 -19.87
C ALA A 206 1.08 -0.61 -19.30
N ILE A 207 2.10 -1.09 -18.57
CA ILE A 207 3.11 -0.22 -17.95
C ILE A 207 3.87 0.55 -19.03
N ARG A 208 4.03 1.84 -18.77
CA ARG A 208 4.90 2.75 -19.50
C ARG A 208 5.86 3.39 -18.51
N TYR A 209 7.13 3.35 -18.83
CA TYR A 209 8.19 3.90 -18.01
C TYR A 209 9.11 4.73 -18.88
N ALA A 210 9.66 5.81 -18.37
CA ALA A 210 10.60 6.62 -19.11
C ALA A 210 11.76 7.07 -18.22
N MET A 211 12.89 7.35 -18.85
CA MET A 211 14.05 7.96 -18.23
C MET A 211 14.45 9.20 -19.03
N GLU A 212 14.88 10.24 -18.32
CA GLU A 212 15.38 11.49 -18.91
C GLU A 212 16.81 11.71 -18.41
N ARG A 213 17.73 12.01 -19.33
CA ARG A 213 19.08 12.42 -18.95
C ARG A 213 19.12 13.93 -18.74
N ARG A 214 19.54 14.37 -17.56
CA ARG A 214 19.80 15.79 -17.25
C ARG A 214 21.24 15.92 -16.80
N GLY A 215 22.09 16.43 -17.69
CA GLY A 215 23.54 16.47 -17.46
C GLY A 215 24.13 15.06 -17.45
N GLU A 216 24.80 14.71 -16.35
CA GLU A 216 25.37 13.37 -16.15
C GLU A 216 24.39 12.37 -15.51
N ASP A 217 23.27 12.86 -14.96
CA ASP A 217 22.33 12.05 -14.20
C ASP A 217 21.16 11.54 -15.06
N LEU A 218 20.74 10.30 -14.78
CA LEU A 218 19.55 9.65 -15.35
C LEU A 218 18.40 9.66 -14.34
N PHE A 219 17.34 10.40 -14.67
CA PHE A 219 16.16 10.55 -13.83
C PHE A 219 15.00 9.67 -14.32
N PRO A 220 14.38 8.86 -13.45
CA PRO A 220 13.13 8.18 -13.78
C PRO A 220 11.98 9.19 -13.94
N LEU A 221 11.13 8.97 -14.93
CA LEU A 221 9.92 9.74 -15.16
C LEU A 221 8.67 8.89 -14.87
N GLY A 222 7.82 9.40 -14.00
CA GLY A 222 6.55 8.77 -13.62
C GLY A 222 6.60 7.96 -12.33
N LEU A 223 5.44 7.86 -11.66
CA LEU A 223 5.22 7.00 -10.50
C LEU A 223 4.74 5.62 -11.00
N MET A 224 5.61 4.61 -11.06
CA MET A 224 5.25 3.32 -11.66
C MET A 224 5.50 2.13 -10.73
N ALA A 225 4.59 1.15 -10.79
CA ALA A 225 4.64 -0.11 -10.05
C ALA A 225 5.60 -1.11 -10.72
N LEU A 226 6.88 -0.75 -10.83
CA LEU A 226 7.93 -1.65 -11.31
C LEU A 226 8.57 -2.42 -10.15
N PRO A 227 9.00 -3.68 -10.38
CA PRO A 227 9.86 -4.41 -9.46
C PRO A 227 11.04 -3.56 -9.02
N THR A 228 11.37 -3.59 -7.74
CA THR A 228 12.41 -2.75 -7.13
C THR A 228 13.78 -2.84 -7.83
N TRP A 229 14.08 -3.97 -8.46
CA TRP A 229 15.32 -4.19 -9.22
C TRP A 229 15.28 -3.66 -10.66
N MET A 230 14.10 -3.51 -11.26
CA MET A 230 13.95 -3.28 -12.70
C MET A 230 14.43 -1.89 -13.17
N PRO A 231 14.18 -0.79 -12.43
CA PRO A 231 14.75 0.51 -12.79
C PRO A 231 16.29 0.51 -12.83
N GLY A 232 16.94 -0.25 -11.95
CA GLY A 232 18.39 -0.43 -11.95
C GLY A 232 18.87 -1.17 -13.19
N TRP A 233 18.25 -2.31 -13.50
CA TRP A 233 18.54 -3.07 -14.72
C TRP A 233 18.35 -2.24 -15.99
N LEU A 234 17.24 -1.48 -16.12
CA LEU A 234 17.01 -0.61 -17.26
C LEU A 234 18.07 0.49 -17.38
N ARG A 235 18.52 1.07 -16.26
CA ARG A 235 19.59 2.08 -16.25
C ARG A 235 20.89 1.49 -16.79
N GLU A 236 21.26 0.28 -16.36
CA GLU A 236 22.44 -0.41 -16.86
C GLU A 236 22.36 -0.64 -18.37
N GLN A 237 21.19 -1.02 -18.91
CA GLN A 237 21.04 -1.17 -20.36
C GLN A 237 21.29 0.16 -21.09
N VAL A 238 20.72 1.25 -20.56
CA VAL A 238 20.84 2.60 -21.11
C VAL A 238 22.29 3.08 -21.20
N GLU A 239 23.16 2.66 -20.30
CA GLU A 239 24.59 3.02 -20.34
C GLU A 239 25.35 2.39 -21.54
N HIS A 240 24.76 1.39 -22.20
CA HIS A 240 25.37 0.64 -23.32
C HIS A 240 24.84 1.09 -24.70
N GLU A 241 24.59 2.39 -24.91
CA GLU A 241 24.08 2.90 -26.21
C GLU A 241 24.99 2.49 -27.40
N PRO A 242 24.39 2.15 -28.58
CA PRO A 242 22.97 2.24 -28.92
C PRO A 242 22.14 1.06 -28.40
N LEU A 243 20.93 1.34 -27.92
CA LEU A 243 20.00 0.32 -27.44
C LEU A 243 19.33 -0.43 -28.60
N PRO A 244 19.11 -1.75 -28.48
CA PRO A 244 18.24 -2.48 -29.39
C PRO A 244 16.77 -2.03 -29.22
N PRO A 245 15.90 -2.28 -30.22
CA PRO A 245 14.48 -1.90 -30.16
C PRO A 245 13.71 -2.64 -29.05
N THR A 246 14.20 -3.80 -28.62
CA THR A 246 13.62 -4.59 -27.53
C THR A 246 14.74 -5.09 -26.63
N LEU A 247 14.59 -4.86 -25.32
CA LEU A 247 15.43 -5.41 -24.27
C LEU A 247 14.86 -6.74 -23.80
N MET A 248 15.74 -7.68 -23.45
CA MET A 248 15.35 -9.00 -22.97
C MET A 248 16.00 -9.28 -21.62
N PHE A 249 15.17 -9.57 -20.62
CA PHE A 249 15.58 -10.06 -19.31
C PHE A 249 15.29 -11.56 -19.22
N ARG A 250 16.28 -12.35 -18.83
CA ARG A 250 16.13 -13.80 -18.65
C ARG A 250 15.91 -14.12 -17.18
N HIS A 251 15.10 -15.13 -16.90
CA HIS A 251 14.79 -15.51 -15.52
C HIS A 251 16.05 -15.84 -14.67
N GLU A 252 17.10 -16.39 -15.28
CA GLU A 252 18.37 -16.73 -14.63
C GLU A 252 19.19 -15.50 -14.21
N THR A 253 18.95 -14.34 -14.82
CA THR A 253 19.69 -13.10 -14.54
C THR A 253 19.56 -12.68 -13.07
N LEU A 254 18.39 -12.91 -12.46
CA LEU A 254 18.18 -12.67 -11.03
C LEU A 254 17.40 -13.84 -10.41
N PRO A 255 18.09 -14.79 -9.73
CA PRO A 255 17.49 -16.04 -9.25
C PRO A 255 16.32 -15.88 -8.26
N ARG A 256 16.24 -14.72 -7.59
CA ARG A 256 15.15 -14.39 -6.67
C ARG A 256 14.14 -13.41 -7.25
N SER A 257 14.15 -13.15 -8.56
CA SER A 257 13.12 -12.31 -9.20
C SER A 257 11.79 -13.05 -9.30
N PHE A 258 10.70 -12.30 -9.47
CA PHE A 258 9.37 -12.86 -9.74
C PHE A 258 9.39 -13.84 -10.93
N LEU A 259 10.19 -13.54 -11.97
CA LEU A 259 10.25 -14.35 -13.18
C LEU A 259 10.94 -15.69 -12.91
N ALA A 260 12.03 -15.70 -12.15
CA ALA A 260 12.71 -16.92 -11.74
C ALA A 260 11.81 -17.82 -10.88
N ARG A 261 11.13 -17.22 -9.90
CA ARG A 261 10.18 -17.93 -9.03
C ARG A 261 9.01 -18.49 -9.83
N PHE A 262 8.46 -17.72 -10.78
CA PHE A 262 7.39 -18.18 -11.64
C PHE A 262 7.80 -19.36 -12.52
N VAL A 263 8.96 -19.29 -13.17
CA VAL A 263 9.47 -20.39 -14.02
C VAL A 263 9.58 -21.68 -13.22
N ALA A 264 10.14 -21.61 -12.00
CA ALA A 264 10.29 -22.76 -11.12
C ALA A 264 8.92 -23.32 -10.68
N LEU A 265 8.04 -22.46 -10.15
CA LEU A 265 6.76 -22.86 -9.57
C LEU A 265 5.75 -23.34 -10.63
N ALA A 266 5.71 -22.69 -11.80
CA ALA A 266 4.84 -23.09 -12.90
C ALA A 266 5.40 -24.28 -13.73
N GLY A 267 6.60 -24.76 -13.39
CA GLY A 267 7.20 -25.95 -14.01
C GLY A 267 7.77 -25.73 -15.42
N PHE A 268 8.10 -24.49 -15.77
CA PHE A 268 8.76 -24.17 -17.04
C PHE A 268 10.27 -24.47 -16.97
N ALA A 269 10.88 -24.69 -18.14
CA ALA A 269 12.33 -24.84 -18.27
C ALA A 269 13.03 -23.47 -18.27
N SER A 270 12.42 -22.46 -18.90
CA SER A 270 12.93 -21.10 -18.91
C SER A 270 11.82 -20.09 -19.14
N GLY A 271 12.12 -18.82 -18.80
CA GLY A 271 11.26 -17.69 -19.04
C GLY A 271 12.05 -16.43 -19.38
N THR A 272 11.43 -15.56 -20.17
CA THR A 272 11.95 -14.26 -20.56
C THR A 272 10.89 -13.17 -20.38
N LEU A 273 11.36 -11.99 -19.99
CA LEU A 273 10.62 -10.74 -20.05
C LEU A 273 11.23 -9.90 -21.17
N THR A 274 10.41 -9.42 -22.09
CA THR A 274 10.83 -8.45 -23.12
C THR A 274 10.20 -7.09 -22.87
N VAL A 275 10.96 -6.02 -23.12
CA VAL A 275 10.54 -4.63 -22.95
C VAL A 275 10.90 -3.86 -24.21
N ASP A 276 9.93 -3.20 -24.82
CA ASP A 276 10.10 -2.42 -26.05
C ASP A 276 10.60 -1.00 -25.72
N VAL A 277 11.57 -0.53 -26.51
CA VAL A 277 12.12 0.84 -26.43
C VAL A 277 11.34 1.73 -27.41
N THR A 278 10.60 2.71 -26.91
CA THR A 278 9.56 3.42 -27.69
C THR A 278 9.83 4.90 -27.94
N GLU A 279 10.48 5.61 -27.02
CA GLU A 279 10.94 6.98 -27.24
C GLU A 279 12.46 6.93 -27.36
N THR A 280 13.00 7.45 -28.47
CA THR A 280 14.43 7.33 -28.83
C THR A 280 15.01 8.69 -29.21
N THR A 281 14.66 9.75 -28.46
CA THR A 281 15.53 10.94 -28.54
C THR A 281 16.86 10.55 -27.91
N PRO A 282 17.99 10.57 -28.64
CA PRO A 282 19.27 10.08 -28.12
C PRO A 282 19.63 10.83 -26.83
N LEU A 283 20.06 10.10 -25.79
CA LEU A 283 20.40 10.72 -24.51
C LEU A 283 21.56 11.70 -24.63
N SER A 284 22.42 11.52 -25.65
CA SER A 284 23.49 12.45 -26.02
C SER A 284 23.02 13.88 -26.32
N GLN A 285 21.71 14.09 -26.57
CA GLN A 285 21.10 15.41 -26.79
C GLN A 285 20.21 15.86 -25.61
N GLY A 286 20.36 15.26 -24.42
CA GLY A 286 19.43 15.46 -23.30
C GLY A 286 18.08 14.78 -23.53
N GLY A 287 18.09 13.70 -24.33
CA GLY A 287 16.90 12.99 -24.76
C GLY A 287 16.15 12.24 -23.66
N ARG A 288 15.01 11.69 -24.04
CA ARG A 288 14.12 10.88 -23.22
C ARG A 288 14.05 9.48 -23.84
N LEU A 289 14.21 8.46 -23.01
CA LEU A 289 14.03 7.07 -23.38
C LEU A 289 12.77 6.49 -22.77
N GLY A 290 11.93 5.89 -23.62
CA GLY A 290 10.67 5.28 -23.22
C GLY A 290 10.75 3.75 -23.27
N PHE A 291 10.11 3.11 -22.30
CA PHE A 291 10.02 1.66 -22.14
C PHE A 291 8.55 1.27 -21.99
N SER A 292 8.11 0.27 -22.76
CA SER A 292 6.73 -0.25 -22.67
C SER A 292 6.65 -1.68 -23.21
N GLY A 293 5.45 -2.22 -23.39
CA GLY A 293 5.28 -3.51 -24.07
C GLY A 293 5.90 -4.68 -23.30
N PHE A 294 5.78 -4.66 -21.97
CA PHE A 294 6.24 -5.73 -21.09
C PHE A 294 5.52 -7.03 -21.46
N ARG A 295 6.27 -7.98 -22.03
CA ARG A 295 5.74 -9.25 -22.55
C ARG A 295 6.53 -10.43 -21.98
N PHE A 296 5.83 -11.52 -21.71
CA PHE A 296 6.43 -12.75 -21.19
C PHE A 296 6.39 -13.89 -22.19
N ALA A 297 7.47 -14.65 -22.26
CA ALA A 297 7.54 -15.89 -23.02
C ALA A 297 8.23 -16.97 -22.18
N PHE A 298 7.81 -18.21 -22.37
CA PHE A 298 8.27 -19.36 -21.60
C PHE A 298 8.58 -20.54 -22.51
N VAL A 299 9.40 -21.46 -22.01
CA VAL A 299 9.69 -22.73 -22.68
C VAL A 299 9.36 -23.86 -21.70
N ARG A 300 8.58 -24.83 -22.15
CA ARG A 300 8.27 -26.04 -21.37
C ARG A 300 9.48 -26.97 -21.29
N LYS A 301 9.43 -27.96 -20.40
CA LYS A 301 10.49 -28.97 -20.24
C LYS A 301 10.72 -29.84 -21.47
N ASP A 302 9.72 -29.96 -22.34
CA ASP A 302 9.80 -30.63 -23.64
C ASP A 302 10.35 -29.73 -24.77
N GLY A 303 10.71 -28.48 -24.46
CA GLY A 303 11.21 -27.50 -25.42
C GLY A 303 10.13 -26.70 -26.16
N ALA A 304 8.84 -26.97 -25.92
CA ALA A 304 7.76 -26.25 -26.60
C ALA A 304 7.66 -24.79 -26.09
N PRO A 305 7.56 -23.80 -26.99
CA PRO A 305 7.36 -22.41 -26.60
C PRO A 305 5.93 -22.17 -26.11
N VAL A 306 5.79 -21.28 -25.12
CA VAL A 306 4.51 -20.85 -24.55
C VAL A 306 4.53 -19.33 -24.42
N THR A 307 3.56 -18.66 -25.01
CA THR A 307 3.38 -17.21 -24.85
C THR A 307 2.51 -16.90 -23.63
N GLN A 308 2.56 -15.66 -23.14
CA GLN A 308 1.73 -15.21 -22.03
C GLN A 308 0.22 -15.38 -22.28
N GLU A 309 -0.24 -15.30 -23.54
CA GLU A 309 -1.65 -15.49 -23.92
C GLU A 309 -2.08 -16.95 -23.73
N GLN A 310 -1.15 -17.89 -23.81
CA GLN A 310 -1.40 -19.32 -23.62
C GLN A 310 -1.36 -19.75 -22.13
N LEU A 311 -0.98 -18.85 -21.21
CA LEU A 311 -1.04 -19.13 -19.78
C LEU A 311 -2.47 -19.29 -19.31
N GLY A 312 -2.71 -20.33 -18.50
CA GLY A 312 -3.98 -20.53 -17.81
C GLY A 312 -4.23 -19.47 -16.73
N TYR A 313 -5.47 -19.38 -16.26
CA TYR A 313 -5.90 -18.39 -15.25
C TYR A 313 -5.02 -18.40 -13.99
N GLY A 314 -4.81 -19.57 -13.36
CA GLY A 314 -3.95 -19.70 -12.19
C GLY A 314 -2.49 -19.32 -12.44
N GLN A 315 -1.96 -19.60 -13.63
CA GLN A 315 -0.59 -19.20 -14.01
C GLN A 315 -0.47 -17.67 -14.14
N ARG A 316 -1.45 -17.00 -14.75
CA ARG A 316 -1.46 -15.53 -14.84
C ARG A 316 -1.57 -14.90 -13.45
N ARG A 317 -2.39 -15.47 -12.56
CA ARG A 317 -2.48 -15.02 -11.17
C ARG A 317 -1.17 -15.19 -10.41
N LEU A 318 -0.55 -16.38 -10.50
CA LEU A 318 0.75 -16.65 -9.87
C LEU A 318 1.82 -15.66 -10.36
N LEU A 319 1.95 -15.48 -11.67
CA LEU A 319 2.93 -14.55 -12.26
C LEU A 319 2.70 -13.12 -11.75
N SER A 320 1.44 -12.68 -11.71
CA SER A 320 1.07 -11.33 -11.26
C SER A 320 1.28 -11.14 -9.76
N PHE A 321 1.02 -12.15 -8.95
CA PHE A 321 1.26 -12.10 -7.51
C PHE A 321 2.76 -12.04 -7.21
N LEU A 322 3.57 -12.87 -7.88
CA LEU A 322 5.02 -12.83 -7.72
C LEU A 322 5.59 -11.47 -8.17
N TYR A 323 5.06 -10.90 -9.25
CA TYR A 323 5.41 -9.55 -9.69
C TYR A 323 5.05 -8.52 -8.62
N TYR A 324 3.82 -8.59 -8.09
CA TYR A 324 3.34 -7.74 -6.99
C TYR A 324 4.28 -7.77 -5.78
N LEU A 325 4.77 -8.95 -5.39
CA LEU A 325 5.73 -9.09 -4.29
C LEU A 325 7.07 -8.40 -4.58
N ASP A 326 7.54 -8.39 -5.82
CA ASP A 326 8.79 -7.72 -6.20
C ASP A 326 8.64 -6.19 -6.29
N VAL A 327 7.41 -5.69 -6.50
CA VAL A 327 7.08 -4.25 -6.48
C VAL A 327 6.99 -3.74 -5.03
N HIS A 328 6.39 -4.54 -4.13
CA HIS A 328 6.10 -4.10 -2.76
C HIS A 328 6.99 -4.82 -1.74
N ASP A 329 7.93 -4.11 -1.14
CA ASP A 329 8.91 -4.66 -0.20
C ASP A 329 8.42 -4.73 1.26
N ALA A 330 7.40 -3.94 1.62
CA ALA A 330 6.95 -3.80 3.00
C ALA A 330 5.58 -4.42 3.29
N PHE A 331 4.68 -4.51 2.30
CA PHE A 331 3.29 -4.91 2.49
C PHE A 331 2.81 -5.90 1.43
N VAL A 332 1.85 -6.72 1.83
CA VAL A 332 1.00 -7.51 0.93
C VAL A 332 -0.45 -7.29 1.33
N ILE A 333 -1.29 -6.88 0.38
CA ILE A 333 -2.73 -6.74 0.58
C ILE A 333 -3.39 -7.62 -0.46
N ALA A 334 -3.91 -8.77 -0.06
CA ALA A 334 -4.43 -9.78 -0.98
C ALA A 334 -5.84 -10.26 -0.58
N ASP A 335 -6.73 -10.25 -1.56
CA ASP A 335 -8.11 -10.73 -1.54
C ASP A 335 -8.20 -12.00 -2.38
N GLU A 336 -8.77 -13.05 -1.79
CA GLU A 336 -8.94 -14.37 -2.41
C GLU A 336 -7.67 -14.87 -3.14
N LEU A 337 -6.51 -14.77 -2.47
CA LEU A 337 -5.21 -15.23 -2.99
C LEU A 337 -5.23 -16.68 -3.52
N PRO A 338 -5.89 -17.66 -2.86
CA PRO A 338 -5.90 -19.04 -3.33
C PRO A 338 -6.68 -19.29 -4.62
N ASP A 339 -7.54 -18.36 -5.02
CA ASP A 339 -8.47 -18.63 -6.12
C ASP A 339 -7.73 -18.90 -7.44
N GLY A 340 -8.13 -19.97 -8.13
CA GLY A 340 -7.46 -20.47 -9.33
C GLY A 340 -6.06 -21.08 -9.14
N LEU A 341 -5.50 -21.12 -7.91
CA LEU A 341 -4.20 -21.72 -7.61
C LEU A 341 -4.32 -23.14 -7.04
N HIS A 342 -3.37 -24.00 -7.40
CA HIS A 342 -3.20 -25.30 -6.75
C HIS A 342 -2.70 -25.11 -5.30
N PRO A 343 -3.09 -25.95 -4.32
CA PRO A 343 -2.67 -25.80 -2.91
C PRO A 343 -1.15 -25.60 -2.71
N ASP A 344 -0.31 -26.40 -3.37
CA ASP A 344 1.16 -26.23 -3.30
C ASP A 344 1.65 -24.84 -3.75
N LEU A 345 0.94 -24.21 -4.70
CA LEU A 345 1.24 -22.84 -5.13
C LEU A 345 0.74 -21.81 -4.11
N VAL A 346 -0.35 -22.09 -3.41
CA VAL A 346 -0.83 -21.24 -2.30
C VAL A 346 0.19 -21.24 -1.17
N GLU A 347 0.70 -22.41 -0.78
CA GLU A 347 1.78 -22.54 0.20
C GLU A 347 3.01 -21.72 -0.21
N ALA A 348 3.46 -21.87 -1.47
CA ALA A 348 4.58 -21.12 -2.00
C ALA A 348 4.34 -19.61 -1.96
N CYS A 349 3.15 -19.15 -2.36
CA CYS A 349 2.76 -17.74 -2.29
C CYS A 349 2.77 -17.20 -0.86
N VAL A 350 2.19 -17.93 0.11
CA VAL A 350 2.17 -17.54 1.53
C VAL A 350 3.60 -17.46 2.08
N LYS A 351 4.48 -18.40 1.71
CA LYS A 351 5.89 -18.37 2.10
C LYS A 351 6.63 -17.18 1.49
N ASP A 352 6.37 -16.86 0.22
CA ASP A 352 7.03 -15.77 -0.51
C ASP A 352 6.61 -14.37 -0.03
N VAL A 353 5.51 -14.25 0.72
CA VAL A 353 5.17 -13.02 1.47
C VAL A 353 6.36 -12.58 2.34
N GLY A 354 7.07 -13.54 2.96
CA GLY A 354 8.29 -13.30 3.74
C GLY A 354 8.07 -12.32 4.88
N GLU A 355 9.00 -11.36 5.03
CA GLU A 355 9.01 -10.38 6.13
C GLU A 355 8.00 -9.22 5.95
N ARG A 356 7.19 -9.23 4.88
CA ARG A 356 6.19 -8.19 4.62
C ARG A 356 5.07 -8.26 5.65
N GLN A 357 4.39 -7.13 5.88
CA GLN A 357 3.14 -7.17 6.63
C GLN A 357 2.02 -7.56 5.68
N ALA A 358 1.41 -8.71 5.92
CA ALA A 358 0.35 -9.26 5.12
C ALA A 358 -1.02 -8.88 5.67
N PHE A 359 -1.93 -8.52 4.77
CA PHE A 359 -3.36 -8.35 4.99
C PHE A 359 -4.07 -9.27 4.00
N LEU A 360 -4.55 -10.40 4.49
CA LEU A 360 -5.09 -11.48 3.68
C LEU A 360 -6.56 -11.70 4.02
N THR A 361 -7.39 -11.93 3.02
CA THR A 361 -8.75 -12.47 3.19
C THR A 361 -8.96 -13.60 2.20
N SER A 362 -9.73 -14.61 2.59
CA SER A 362 -10.24 -15.61 1.66
C SER A 362 -11.45 -16.34 2.21
N GLN A 363 -12.33 -16.78 1.33
CA GLN A 363 -13.36 -17.78 1.60
C GLN A 363 -12.85 -19.20 1.37
N ASN A 364 -11.75 -19.36 0.64
CA ASN A 364 -11.16 -20.65 0.37
C ASN A 364 -10.42 -21.17 1.61
N PRO A 365 -10.81 -22.36 2.15
CA PRO A 365 -10.17 -22.92 3.35
C PRO A 365 -8.68 -23.18 3.17
N VAL A 366 -8.20 -23.41 1.94
CA VAL A 366 -6.79 -23.72 1.64
C VAL A 366 -5.84 -22.63 2.14
N LEU A 367 -6.23 -21.34 2.10
CA LEU A 367 -5.37 -20.27 2.63
C LEU A 367 -4.99 -20.55 4.08
N PHE A 368 -6.00 -20.89 4.89
CA PHE A 368 -5.89 -21.06 6.34
C PHE A 368 -5.06 -22.28 6.72
N GLU A 369 -4.90 -23.26 5.83
CA GLU A 369 -4.06 -24.44 6.07
C GLU A 369 -2.56 -24.10 6.05
N HIS A 370 -2.18 -23.01 5.39
CA HIS A 370 -0.80 -22.55 5.27
C HIS A 370 -0.45 -21.39 6.21
N LEU A 371 -1.42 -20.90 6.99
CA LEU A 371 -1.19 -19.85 7.99
C LEU A 371 -0.66 -20.44 9.29
N SER A 372 0.24 -19.70 9.92
CA SER A 372 0.79 -20.06 11.22
C SER A 372 0.69 -18.91 12.21
N PHE A 373 0.41 -19.27 13.46
CA PHE A 373 0.40 -18.35 14.59
C PHE A 373 1.38 -18.85 15.65
N ARG A 374 2.13 -17.94 16.26
CA ARG A 374 3.18 -18.28 17.24
C ARG A 374 2.60 -18.51 18.64
N ASP A 375 1.64 -17.70 19.02
CA ASP A 375 0.99 -17.72 20.33
C ASP A 375 -0.41 -17.07 20.27
N ALA A 376 -1.09 -17.01 21.40
CA ALA A 376 -2.42 -16.43 21.50
C ALA A 376 -2.45 -14.91 21.25
N GLU A 377 -1.37 -14.18 21.55
CA GLU A 377 -1.29 -12.74 21.26
C GLU A 377 -1.11 -12.49 19.74
N ASP A 378 -0.38 -13.36 19.07
CA ASP A 378 -0.27 -13.39 17.61
C ASP A 378 -1.65 -13.62 16.99
N VAL A 379 -2.43 -14.61 17.47
CA VAL A 379 -3.82 -14.82 17.03
C VAL A 379 -4.68 -13.58 17.26
N ARG A 380 -4.58 -12.96 18.45
CA ARG A 380 -5.37 -11.79 18.84
C ARG A 380 -5.11 -10.60 17.93
N THR A 381 -3.84 -10.34 17.62
CA THR A 381 -3.42 -9.17 16.83
C THR A 381 -3.47 -9.42 15.32
N SER A 382 -3.40 -10.68 14.88
CA SER A 382 -3.51 -11.05 13.48
C SER A 382 -4.94 -11.25 13.00
N LEU A 383 -5.86 -11.77 13.80
CA LEU A 383 -7.23 -12.01 13.33
C LEU A 383 -8.08 -10.74 13.43
N ILE A 384 -8.78 -10.43 12.33
CA ILE A 384 -9.75 -9.34 12.26
C ILE A 384 -11.07 -9.93 11.77
N ARG A 385 -12.07 -9.89 12.65
CA ARG A 385 -13.43 -10.33 12.34
C ARG A 385 -14.22 -9.16 11.77
N CYS A 386 -14.74 -9.36 10.57
CA CYS A 386 -15.71 -8.50 9.93
C CYS A 386 -17.10 -9.10 10.08
N GLU A 387 -18.02 -8.33 10.64
CA GLU A 387 -19.43 -8.70 10.76
C GLU A 387 -20.28 -7.73 9.97
N GLY A 388 -21.26 -8.27 9.24
CA GLY A 388 -22.29 -7.50 8.55
C GLY A 388 -23.59 -7.41 9.35
N GLY A 389 -24.40 -6.42 9.04
CA GLY A 389 -25.72 -6.19 9.62
C GLY A 389 -26.60 -5.38 8.69
N THR A 390 -27.85 -5.14 9.08
CA THR A 390 -28.77 -4.25 8.33
C THR A 390 -28.88 -2.92 9.06
N GLY A 391 -28.56 -1.79 8.40
CA GLY A 391 -28.72 -0.42 8.92
C GLY A 391 -27.43 0.40 9.03
N HIS A 392 -27.52 1.65 9.49
CA HIS A 392 -26.33 2.47 9.78
C HIS A 392 -25.51 1.84 10.92
N GLY A 393 -24.18 1.71 10.75
CA GLY A 393 -23.36 0.94 11.68
C GLY A 393 -23.49 -0.58 11.50
N ALA A 394 -23.94 -1.01 10.31
CA ALA A 394 -24.08 -2.41 9.93
C ALA A 394 -22.77 -3.19 10.04
N TRP A 395 -21.64 -2.56 9.73
CA TRP A 395 -20.35 -3.23 9.80
C TRP A 395 -19.72 -3.06 11.17
N ARG A 396 -19.20 -4.17 11.70
CA ARG A 396 -18.31 -4.17 12.87
C ARG A 396 -17.02 -4.89 12.51
N TRP A 397 -15.90 -4.22 12.76
CA TRP A 397 -14.59 -4.85 12.65
C TRP A 397 -14.01 -4.96 14.05
N THR A 398 -13.69 -6.18 14.47
CA THR A 398 -13.23 -6.46 15.83
C THR A 398 -12.07 -7.45 15.80
N GLN A 399 -11.28 -7.44 16.87
CA GLN A 399 -10.29 -8.46 17.13
C GLN A 399 -10.78 -9.38 18.25
N PRO A 400 -10.31 -10.64 18.33
CA PRO A 400 -10.67 -11.52 19.42
C PRO A 400 -10.35 -10.91 20.79
N SER A 401 -11.16 -11.23 21.81
CA SER A 401 -10.77 -10.96 23.19
C SER A 401 -9.57 -11.84 23.58
N PRO A 402 -8.78 -11.49 24.62
CA PRO A 402 -7.67 -12.31 25.10
C PRO A 402 -8.09 -13.77 25.38
N GLU A 403 -9.24 -13.98 26.01
CA GLU A 403 -9.75 -15.31 26.37
C GLU A 403 -10.12 -16.11 25.12
N LEU A 404 -10.75 -15.46 24.12
CA LEU A 404 -11.09 -16.10 22.86
C LEU A 404 -9.83 -16.45 22.06
N ALA A 405 -8.82 -15.59 22.06
CA ALA A 405 -7.55 -15.82 21.38
C ALA A 405 -6.82 -17.04 21.95
N VAL A 406 -6.79 -17.20 23.28
CA VAL A 406 -6.24 -18.39 23.93
C VAL A 406 -6.98 -19.65 23.49
N ARG A 407 -8.32 -19.65 23.53
CA ARG A 407 -9.12 -20.80 23.06
C ARG A 407 -8.87 -21.16 21.60
N LEU A 408 -8.80 -20.15 20.73
CA LEU A 408 -8.50 -20.33 19.31
C LEU A 408 -7.09 -20.91 19.10
N PHE A 409 -6.10 -20.39 19.82
CA PHE A 409 -4.72 -20.85 19.73
C PHE A 409 -4.55 -22.29 20.24
N ASP A 410 -5.20 -22.64 21.36
CA ASP A 410 -5.17 -24.01 21.88
C ASP A 410 -5.81 -25.00 20.88
N ALA A 411 -6.98 -24.65 20.32
CA ALA A 411 -7.64 -25.47 19.30
C ALA A 411 -6.80 -25.60 18.01
N TYR A 412 -6.11 -24.54 17.60
CA TYR A 412 -5.16 -24.56 16.48
C TYR A 412 -3.97 -25.48 16.77
N ARG A 413 -3.36 -25.38 17.97
CA ARG A 413 -2.19 -26.17 18.38
C ARG A 413 -2.49 -27.66 18.49
N GLU A 414 -3.68 -27.99 18.99
CA GLU A 414 -4.13 -29.38 19.12
C GLU A 414 -4.33 -30.07 17.76
N LYS A 415 -4.33 -29.32 16.65
CA LYS A 415 -4.54 -29.79 15.26
C LYS A 415 -5.77 -30.69 15.10
N ALA A 416 -6.75 -30.55 15.99
CA ALA A 416 -7.95 -31.39 15.98
C ALA A 416 -8.82 -31.15 14.74
N ALA A 417 -8.72 -29.95 14.13
CA ALA A 417 -9.40 -29.59 12.89
C ALA A 417 -8.58 -28.56 12.07
N PRO A 418 -8.82 -28.44 10.75
CA PRO A 418 -8.25 -27.36 9.94
C PRO A 418 -8.61 -25.98 10.51
N LEU A 419 -7.70 -25.00 10.43
CA LEU A 419 -7.89 -23.66 11.01
C LEU A 419 -9.20 -23.00 10.55
N GLY A 420 -9.54 -23.11 9.26
CA GLY A 420 -10.81 -22.58 8.74
C GLY A 420 -12.06 -23.23 9.35
N ALA A 421 -11.98 -24.48 9.83
CA ALA A 421 -13.07 -25.13 10.56
C ALA A 421 -13.15 -24.62 12.01
N VAL A 422 -11.99 -24.45 12.67
CA VAL A 422 -11.90 -23.86 14.03
C VAL A 422 -12.48 -22.44 14.04
N LEU A 423 -12.09 -21.62 13.07
CA LEU A 423 -12.60 -20.25 12.92
C LEU A 423 -14.12 -20.22 12.72
N ARG A 424 -14.65 -21.05 11.82
CA ARG A 424 -16.11 -21.16 11.59
C ARG A 424 -16.87 -21.61 12.84
N ALA A 425 -16.36 -22.61 13.57
CA ALA A 425 -16.98 -23.09 14.80
C ALA A 425 -17.07 -22.00 15.90
N GLN A 426 -16.18 -21.01 15.86
CA GLN A 426 -16.14 -19.88 16.80
C GLN A 426 -16.82 -18.61 16.23
N GLY A 427 -17.53 -18.72 15.10
CA GLY A 427 -18.31 -17.64 14.51
C GLY A 427 -17.53 -16.65 13.65
N PHE A 428 -16.34 -17.03 13.15
CA PHE A 428 -15.55 -16.22 12.20
C PHE A 428 -15.82 -16.60 10.73
N GLY A 429 -16.89 -17.35 10.48
CA GLY A 429 -17.29 -17.88 9.17
C GLY A 429 -18.11 -16.94 8.31
#